data_AF-A0A518G431-F1
#
_entry.id   AF-A0A518G431-F1
#
_cell.length_a   1.000
_cell.length_b   1.000
_cell.length_c   1.000
_cell.angle_alpha   90.00
_cell.angle_beta   90.00
_cell.angle_gamma   90.00
#
_symmetry.space_group_name_H-M   'P 1'
#
loop_
_entity.id
_entity.type
_entity.pdbx_description
1 polymer ?
#
loop_
_entity_poly.entity_id
_entity_poly.type
_entity_poly.pdbx_seq_one_letter_code
_entity_poly.pdbx_strand_id
1 'polypeptide(L)'
;MLQLHKFLIWKISICVILAAPQSLGYGQVRAEPREAEMAGYLLVPHERVDEKYDGGFSVYVTAWPLLKNYPGRRFQTGLFGTWMFAQSDSPRSMETYSDIEGGLGWWRDTRFATETPKFIMGGVAKSFSEWANGPGAGKGRDWSKPNGKYGVAQLSQHVVWPPDGLNLKQGTSGELFGYGYLPLPLADAKETTAGQQVPTGDQCWTLFLNTGNFKGPVAFFTPHFWTKPSLKDASLAGQFLDSRPANPNKAIQMETQYIPAFQAEDANGLTYARIAPTSFPSDQAGNSPVVHRVVAYQKNALWDAVQSWFDGGVPASGQVDSEASVVQAFEPRGGSTWRLYPQGTPKEQKIAIDWTGFATPINLDSSTYGYRWNQDLVTQTKTSDGTLTQLPEYFRLTKNDKGDQQWVAIPPSDVPLETGLANVQFPRSVDLSAEPYVTPEDPTSSWQTPGPAAGPFQAQLGDGSVLTYSWYRFADQPALLNADLTPEERAEMQRKVEMIHRSWTQDGEYLPPPTRGELADLDPALLVTPPQGLEIGFVPIATRQERAASEE
;
A
#
# COMPACT_ATOMS: atom_id res chain seq x y z
N MET A 1 82.61 22.54 57.71
CA MET A 1 82.29 22.15 59.10
C MET A 1 81.13 21.15 59.03
N LEU A 2 81.37 19.89 59.44
CA LEU A 2 80.47 18.74 59.72
C LEU A 2 79.37 18.39 58.69
N GLN A 3 79.48 17.31 57.89
CA GLN A 3 79.07 15.90 58.15
C GLN A 3 77.59 15.66 58.57
N LEU A 4 76.82 14.90 57.77
CA LEU A 4 76.37 13.52 58.10
C LEU A 4 75.51 12.83 56.99
N HIS A 5 76.00 11.68 56.54
CA HIS A 5 75.40 10.41 56.07
C HIS A 5 73.87 10.23 55.82
N LYS A 6 73.54 9.51 54.71
CA LYS A 6 72.77 8.24 54.69
C LYS A 6 72.85 7.51 53.33
N PHE A 7 73.06 6.19 53.40
CA PHE A 7 73.16 5.19 52.31
C PHE A 7 71.78 4.60 51.93
N LEU A 8 71.62 4.12 50.69
CA LEU A 8 70.68 3.05 50.35
C LEU A 8 71.25 2.13 49.26
N ILE A 9 71.21 0.83 49.53
CA ILE A 9 71.80 -0.29 48.76
C ILE A 9 70.73 -1.00 47.93
N TRP A 10 71.13 -1.43 46.73
CA TRP A 10 70.39 -2.19 45.72
C TRP A 10 70.27 -3.69 46.10
N LYS A 11 69.12 -4.33 45.85
CA LYS A 11 68.99 -5.79 45.84
C LYS A 11 68.28 -6.25 44.56
N ILE A 12 68.96 -7.16 43.86
CA ILE A 12 68.53 -7.91 42.68
C ILE A 12 67.73 -9.14 43.14
N SER A 13 66.69 -9.53 42.40
CA SER A 13 66.10 -10.87 42.49
C SER A 13 65.76 -11.39 41.10
N ILE A 14 66.13 -12.65 40.90
CA ILE A 14 66.05 -13.48 39.69
C ILE A 14 64.63 -14.04 39.55
N CYS A 15 64.08 -14.07 38.33
CA CYS A 15 62.93 -14.89 37.95
C CYS A 15 63.26 -15.69 36.68
N VAL A 16 63.06 -17.00 36.78
CA VAL A 16 63.24 -18.01 35.72
C VAL A 16 62.00 -18.01 34.84
N ILE A 17 62.17 -17.86 33.52
CA ILE A 17 61.08 -18.00 32.53
C ILE A 17 61.21 -19.38 31.87
N LEU A 18 60.21 -20.23 32.09
CA LEU A 18 59.98 -21.48 31.35
C LEU A 18 59.23 -21.16 30.06
N ALA A 19 59.77 -21.62 28.92
CA ALA A 19 59.16 -21.49 27.61
C ALA A 19 58.01 -22.48 27.42
N ALA A 20 56.82 -21.99 27.06
CA ALA A 20 55.71 -22.77 26.54
C ALA A 20 55.55 -22.45 25.03
N PRO A 21 55.28 -23.44 24.16
CA PRO A 21 55.03 -23.17 22.75
C PRO A 21 53.69 -22.46 22.60
N GLN A 22 53.71 -21.21 22.10
CA GLN A 22 52.50 -20.52 21.68
C GLN A 22 51.96 -21.20 20.41
N SER A 23 50.89 -21.96 20.56
CA SER A 23 50.01 -22.30 19.44
C SER A 23 49.38 -21.00 18.92
N LEU A 24 49.84 -20.53 17.76
CA LEU A 24 49.17 -19.52 16.95
C LEU A 24 47.86 -20.11 16.40
N GLY A 25 46.85 -20.16 17.25
CA GLY A 25 45.46 -20.30 16.84
C GLY A 25 44.92 -18.94 16.44
N TYR A 26 45.20 -18.49 15.22
CA TYR A 26 44.34 -17.48 14.58
C TYR A 26 43.01 -18.17 14.27
N GLY A 27 42.14 -18.24 15.27
CA GLY A 27 40.71 -18.38 15.01
C GLY A 27 40.27 -17.08 14.34
N GLN A 28 40.27 -17.05 13.00
CA GLN A 28 39.48 -16.08 12.27
C GLN A 28 38.04 -16.28 12.72
N VAL A 29 37.55 -15.39 13.59
CA VAL A 29 36.12 -15.25 13.83
C VAL A 29 35.55 -14.90 12.47
N ARG A 30 34.88 -15.85 11.81
CA ARG A 30 34.07 -15.55 10.63
C ARG A 30 33.06 -14.50 11.07
N ALA A 31 33.07 -13.33 10.44
CA ALA A 31 32.02 -12.36 10.65
C ALA A 31 30.73 -12.98 10.08
N GLU A 32 29.88 -13.52 10.94
CA GLU A 32 28.62 -14.08 10.49
C GLU A 32 27.70 -12.95 10.01
N PRO A 33 27.06 -13.09 8.83
CA PRO A 33 26.07 -12.13 8.37
C PRO A 33 25.01 -11.84 9.43
N ARG A 34 24.84 -10.57 9.75
CA ARG A 34 23.84 -10.03 10.67
C ARG A 34 22.61 -9.59 9.89
N GLU A 35 21.43 -9.87 10.42
CA GLU A 35 20.18 -9.37 9.84
C GLU A 35 20.12 -7.84 9.81
N ALA A 36 19.65 -7.33 8.67
CA ALA A 36 19.43 -5.92 8.39
C ALA A 36 18.15 -5.75 7.57
N GLU A 37 17.82 -4.50 7.28
CA GLU A 37 16.67 -4.15 6.45
C GLU A 37 16.96 -2.93 5.58
N MET A 38 16.22 -2.83 4.48
CA MET A 38 16.14 -1.64 3.66
C MET A 38 14.73 -1.05 3.74
N ALA A 39 14.64 0.26 3.92
CA ALA A 39 13.36 0.97 4.00
C ALA A 39 13.52 2.45 3.63
N GLY A 40 12.43 3.09 3.23
CA GLY A 40 12.32 4.50 2.88
C GLY A 40 11.30 4.71 1.76
N TYR A 41 11.45 5.79 1.00
CA TYR A 41 10.54 6.19 -0.06
C TYR A 41 11.26 6.36 -1.39
N LEU A 42 10.61 5.97 -2.48
CA LEU A 42 10.91 6.49 -3.83
C LEU A 42 9.95 7.63 -4.15
N LEU A 43 10.49 8.74 -4.65
CA LEU A 43 9.76 10.00 -4.81
C LEU A 43 9.53 10.31 -6.29
N VAL A 44 8.28 10.65 -6.65
CA VAL A 44 7.87 11.04 -8.00
C VAL A 44 7.37 12.49 -8.02
N PRO A 45 8.25 13.47 -8.23
CA PRO A 45 7.86 14.87 -8.38
C PRO A 45 7.03 15.08 -9.65
N HIS A 46 6.04 15.96 -9.54
CA HIS A 46 5.11 16.28 -10.61
C HIS A 46 4.56 17.69 -10.38
N GLU A 47 4.06 18.29 -11.45
CA GLU A 47 3.54 19.65 -11.43
C GLU A 47 2.34 19.77 -10.50
N ARG A 48 2.31 20.91 -9.79
CA ARG A 48 1.16 21.29 -8.99
C ARG A 48 0.05 21.83 -9.88
N VAL A 49 -1.18 21.62 -9.46
CA VAL A 49 -2.39 22.12 -10.10
C VAL A 49 -3.15 23.06 -9.16
N ASP A 50 -4.06 23.82 -9.74
CA ASP A 50 -4.93 24.75 -9.03
C ASP A 50 -5.78 24.03 -7.95
N GLU A 51 -6.10 24.73 -6.86
CA GLU A 51 -6.85 24.16 -5.74
C GLU A 51 -8.28 23.77 -6.11
N LYS A 52 -8.84 24.27 -7.22
CA LYS A 52 -10.15 23.85 -7.73
C LYS A 52 -10.23 22.38 -8.15
N TYR A 53 -9.10 21.71 -8.40
CA TYR A 53 -9.08 20.28 -8.73
C TYR A 53 -9.15 19.41 -7.48
N ASP A 54 -10.22 19.61 -6.72
CA ASP A 54 -10.45 19.09 -5.37
C ASP A 54 -11.43 17.90 -5.29
N GLY A 55 -11.90 17.44 -6.45
CA GLY A 55 -12.85 16.34 -6.62
C GLY A 55 -12.23 14.95 -6.63
N GLY A 56 -10.94 14.83 -6.27
CA GLY A 56 -10.25 13.55 -6.17
C GLY A 56 -9.14 13.35 -7.19
N PHE A 57 -8.86 12.10 -7.54
CA PHE A 57 -7.79 11.75 -8.47
C PHE A 57 -7.98 10.38 -9.11
N SER A 58 -7.20 10.12 -10.16
CA SER A 58 -6.91 8.75 -10.62
C SER A 58 -5.45 8.63 -11.04
N VAL A 59 -4.94 7.40 -11.04
CA VAL A 59 -3.57 7.07 -11.43
C VAL A 59 -3.52 5.65 -11.97
N TYR A 60 -2.58 5.39 -12.88
CA TYR A 60 -2.19 4.05 -13.29
C TYR A 60 -0.85 3.71 -12.68
N VAL A 61 -0.80 2.63 -11.94
CA VAL A 61 0.42 2.14 -11.28
C VAL A 61 0.79 0.82 -11.91
N THR A 62 2.05 0.66 -12.30
CA THR A 62 2.53 -0.62 -12.79
C THR A 62 2.50 -1.63 -11.65
N ALA A 63 1.96 -2.82 -11.88
CA ALA A 63 1.89 -3.92 -10.92
C ALA A 63 2.98 -4.95 -11.25
N TRP A 64 3.78 -5.35 -10.26
CA TRP A 64 4.82 -6.37 -10.43
C TRP A 64 5.23 -6.98 -9.08
N PRO A 65 5.89 -8.16 -9.09
CA PRO A 65 6.53 -8.70 -7.91
C PRO A 65 7.81 -7.93 -7.56
N LEU A 66 7.79 -7.12 -6.49
CA LEU A 66 8.98 -6.36 -6.07
C LEU A 66 10.14 -7.28 -5.69
N LEU A 67 9.83 -8.37 -4.99
CA LEU A 67 10.81 -9.37 -4.56
C LEU A 67 10.58 -10.69 -5.31
N LYS A 68 11.68 -11.38 -5.62
CA LYS A 68 11.63 -12.71 -6.27
C LYS A 68 10.83 -13.73 -5.46
N ASN A 69 10.97 -13.69 -4.13
CA ASN A 69 10.25 -14.54 -3.19
C ASN A 69 9.57 -13.65 -2.15
N TYR A 70 8.31 -13.94 -1.81
CA TYR A 70 7.65 -13.27 -0.69
C TYR A 70 8.33 -13.69 0.63
N PRO A 71 8.90 -12.77 1.42
CA PRO A 71 9.74 -13.13 2.57
C PRO A 71 8.96 -13.28 3.88
N GLY A 72 7.64 -13.20 3.83
CA GLY A 72 6.77 -13.37 5.00
C GLY A 72 6.22 -12.06 5.55
N ARG A 73 5.42 -12.17 6.62
CA ARG A 73 4.54 -11.11 7.14
C ARG A 73 5.22 -9.85 7.65
N ARG A 74 6.55 -9.82 7.80
CA ARG A 74 7.27 -8.57 8.10
C ARG A 74 7.38 -7.67 6.88
N PHE A 75 7.28 -8.23 5.68
CA PHE A 75 7.29 -7.50 4.42
C PHE A 75 6.17 -6.49 4.37
N GLN A 76 6.55 -5.23 4.20
CA GLN A 76 5.60 -4.15 3.98
C GLN A 76 6.21 -3.14 3.03
N THR A 77 5.53 -2.98 1.91
CA THR A 77 5.82 -1.97 0.91
C THR A 77 4.55 -1.74 0.12
N GLY A 78 4.23 -0.48 -0.15
CA GLY A 78 3.40 -0.15 -1.30
C GLY A 78 4.21 -0.36 -2.58
N LEU A 79 3.52 -0.47 -3.72
CA LEU A 79 4.03 0.06 -4.97
C LEU A 79 3.79 1.57 -4.99
N PHE A 80 3.98 2.24 -6.13
CA PHE A 80 3.70 3.67 -6.21
C PHE A 80 2.24 3.95 -5.89
N GLY A 81 2.00 4.96 -5.07
CA GLY A 81 0.66 5.34 -4.62
C GLY A 81 0.65 6.79 -4.16
N THR A 82 -0.41 7.16 -3.45
CA THR A 82 -0.60 8.53 -2.97
C THR A 82 -1.38 8.56 -1.66
N TRP A 83 -1.31 9.69 -0.98
CA TRP A 83 -2.08 10.00 0.23
C TRP A 83 -3.02 11.16 -0.08
N MET A 84 -4.32 10.87 -0.18
CA MET A 84 -5.35 11.88 -0.40
C MET A 84 -5.86 12.41 0.93
N PHE A 85 -5.41 13.61 1.28
CA PHE A 85 -5.86 14.35 2.44
C PHE A 85 -6.99 15.31 2.07
N ALA A 86 -7.83 15.65 3.05
CA ALA A 86 -8.66 16.85 2.99
C ALA A 86 -7.79 18.12 2.85
N GLN A 87 -8.36 19.16 2.23
CA GLN A 87 -7.79 20.50 2.31
C GLN A 87 -7.82 21.00 3.76
N SER A 88 -6.76 21.68 4.19
CA SER A 88 -6.58 22.16 5.55
C SER A 88 -6.06 23.59 5.54
N ASP A 89 -6.64 24.42 6.39
CA ASP A 89 -6.23 25.81 6.60
C ASP A 89 -4.94 25.91 7.45
N SER A 90 -4.49 24.79 8.01
CA SER A 90 -3.31 24.68 8.87
C SER A 90 -2.33 23.61 8.37
N PRO A 91 -1.03 23.72 8.70
CA PRO A 91 -0.06 22.67 8.41
C PRO A 91 -0.48 21.34 9.02
N ARG A 92 -0.33 20.26 8.26
CA ARG A 92 -0.66 18.91 8.72
C ARG A 92 0.18 18.54 9.95
N SER A 93 -0.44 17.84 10.89
CA SER A 93 0.23 17.26 12.06
C SER A 93 -0.25 15.81 12.26
N MET A 94 0.47 15.03 13.07
CA MET A 94 0.02 13.69 13.45
C MET A 94 -1.31 13.69 14.22
N GLU A 95 -1.66 14.81 14.84
CA GLU A 95 -2.90 14.97 15.60
C GLU A 95 -4.12 15.11 14.69
N THR A 96 -3.97 15.72 13.52
CA THR A 96 -5.06 15.88 12.55
C THR A 96 -4.94 14.97 11.33
N TYR A 97 -3.94 14.06 11.34
CA TYR A 97 -3.69 13.12 10.25
C TYR A 97 -4.92 12.26 9.94
N SER A 98 -5.42 12.36 8.72
CA SER A 98 -6.57 11.61 8.19
C SER A 98 -6.53 11.66 6.66
N ASP A 99 -6.60 10.51 6.01
CA ASP A 99 -6.43 10.39 4.55
C ASP A 99 -6.95 9.08 3.97
N ILE A 100 -6.91 8.99 2.64
CA ILE A 100 -6.95 7.75 1.88
C ILE A 100 -5.54 7.48 1.36
N GLU A 101 -4.89 6.42 1.83
CA GLU A 101 -3.49 6.06 1.56
C GLU A 101 -3.30 4.68 0.93
N GLY A 102 -4.40 4.00 0.57
CA GLY A 102 -4.36 2.70 -0.07
C GLY A 102 -3.74 2.70 -1.47
N GLY A 103 -3.61 1.50 -2.03
CA GLY A 103 -2.95 1.26 -3.30
C GLY A 103 -2.52 -0.19 -3.43
N LEU A 104 -1.66 -0.48 -4.41
CA LEU A 104 -1.04 -1.78 -4.57
C LEU A 104 0.09 -1.99 -3.56
N GLY A 105 0.24 -3.20 -3.02
CA GLY A 105 1.36 -3.53 -2.15
C GLY A 105 1.19 -4.80 -1.32
N TRP A 106 1.94 -4.83 -0.23
CA TRP A 106 1.94 -5.87 0.80
C TRP A 106 1.95 -5.20 2.17
N TRP A 107 1.13 -5.70 3.09
CA TRP A 107 1.02 -5.16 4.45
C TRP A 107 1.30 -6.25 5.47
N ARG A 108 1.78 -5.85 6.66
CA ARG A 108 2.05 -6.79 7.76
C ARG A 108 0.82 -7.59 8.20
N ASP A 109 -0.35 -7.01 7.91
CA ASP A 109 -1.63 -7.57 8.28
C ASP A 109 -2.18 -8.57 7.24
N THR A 110 -1.59 -8.62 6.04
CA THR A 110 -1.93 -9.57 4.97
C THR A 110 -1.54 -10.99 5.38
N ARG A 111 -2.49 -11.92 5.29
CA ARG A 111 -2.36 -13.34 5.69
C ARG A 111 -2.11 -14.26 4.51
N PHE A 112 -2.68 -13.96 3.35
CA PHE A 112 -2.57 -14.80 2.15
C PHE A 112 -1.76 -14.06 1.07
N ALA A 113 -0.60 -13.53 1.46
CA ALA A 113 0.28 -12.84 0.55
C ALA A 113 1.03 -13.82 -0.36
N THR A 114 1.25 -13.40 -1.61
CA THR A 114 2.12 -14.03 -2.60
C THR A 114 3.13 -13.00 -3.12
N GLU A 115 3.94 -13.35 -4.12
CA GLU A 115 4.76 -12.38 -4.84
C GLU A 115 3.94 -11.37 -5.66
N THR A 116 2.65 -11.61 -5.93
CA THR A 116 1.79 -10.63 -6.61
C THR A 116 1.23 -9.64 -5.58
N PRO A 117 1.27 -8.32 -5.83
CA PRO A 117 0.71 -7.33 -4.90
C PRO A 117 -0.81 -7.47 -4.80
N LYS A 118 -1.37 -7.03 -3.68
CA LYS A 118 -2.81 -6.84 -3.49
C LYS A 118 -3.14 -5.35 -3.49
N PHE A 119 -4.41 -5.01 -3.70
CA PHE A 119 -4.91 -3.65 -3.55
C PHE A 119 -5.71 -3.50 -2.26
N ILE A 120 -5.50 -2.41 -1.51
CA ILE A 120 -6.38 -2.01 -0.38
C ILE A 120 -6.87 -0.58 -0.55
N MET A 121 -7.98 -0.24 0.10
CA MET A 121 -8.51 1.13 0.08
C MET A 121 -7.76 2.10 1.01
N GLY A 122 -7.33 1.63 2.18
CA GLY A 122 -6.45 2.38 3.10
C GLY A 122 -7.01 3.71 3.62
N GLY A 123 -8.25 3.74 4.12
CA GLY A 123 -8.78 4.93 4.79
C GLY A 123 -8.27 5.01 6.23
N VAL A 124 -7.66 6.12 6.62
CA VAL A 124 -7.13 6.36 7.97
C VAL A 124 -7.96 7.45 8.64
N ALA A 125 -8.71 7.07 9.68
CA ALA A 125 -9.37 8.05 10.54
C ALA A 125 -8.35 8.76 11.44
N LYS A 126 -8.71 9.95 11.96
CA LYS A 126 -7.88 10.84 12.78
C LYS A 126 -6.84 10.11 13.63
N SER A 127 -5.56 10.43 13.42
CA SER A 127 -4.40 9.93 14.18
C SER A 127 -4.35 8.40 14.30
N PHE A 128 -4.70 7.68 13.22
CA PHE A 128 -4.71 6.21 13.20
C PHE A 128 -5.62 5.56 14.26
N SER A 129 -6.65 6.30 14.71
CA SER A 129 -7.63 5.79 15.67
C SER A 129 -8.33 4.53 15.13
N GLU A 130 -8.68 4.53 13.85
CA GLU A 130 -9.31 3.42 13.12
C GLU A 130 -8.83 3.42 11.66
N TRP A 131 -8.74 2.24 11.02
CA TRP A 131 -8.34 2.12 9.61
C TRP A 131 -9.39 1.27 8.88
N ALA A 132 -9.73 1.63 7.65
CA ALA A 132 -10.68 0.90 6.81
C ALA A 132 -10.01 0.53 5.48
N ASN A 133 -9.75 -0.78 5.28
CA ASN A 133 -8.97 -1.29 4.14
C ASN A 133 -9.84 -1.85 3.01
N GLY A 134 -11.15 -1.91 3.22
CA GLY A 134 -12.17 -2.42 2.31
C GLY A 134 -13.42 -2.86 3.10
N PRO A 135 -14.49 -3.32 2.44
CA PRO A 135 -15.68 -3.85 3.10
C PRO A 135 -15.32 -4.95 4.12
N GLY A 136 -15.70 -4.75 5.39
CA GLY A 136 -15.42 -5.71 6.47
C GLY A 136 -13.95 -5.76 6.93
N ALA A 137 -13.05 -4.94 6.37
CA ALA A 137 -11.62 -4.96 6.63
C ALA A 137 -11.15 -3.70 7.35
N GLY A 138 -10.48 -3.86 8.49
CA GLY A 138 -10.00 -2.73 9.28
C GLY A 138 -9.02 -3.14 10.37
N LYS A 139 -8.68 -2.20 11.26
CA LYS A 139 -7.61 -2.36 12.24
C LYS A 139 -7.89 -3.51 13.23
N GLY A 140 -6.96 -4.46 13.32
CA GLY A 140 -7.05 -5.60 14.24
C GLY A 140 -8.14 -6.62 13.85
N ARG A 141 -8.45 -7.57 14.74
CA ARG A 141 -9.34 -8.72 14.44
C ARG A 141 -10.51 -8.88 15.39
N ASP A 142 -10.49 -8.15 16.50
CA ASP A 142 -11.55 -8.18 17.49
C ASP A 142 -12.78 -7.39 16.96
N TRP A 143 -13.89 -8.08 16.74
CA TRP A 143 -15.14 -7.46 16.30
C TRP A 143 -15.87 -6.70 17.41
N SER A 144 -15.51 -6.90 18.68
CA SER A 144 -15.98 -6.01 19.77
C SER A 144 -15.36 -4.61 19.67
N LYS A 145 -14.26 -4.48 18.89
CA LYS A 145 -13.58 -3.22 18.56
C LYS A 145 -13.37 -3.16 17.05
N PRO A 146 -14.44 -2.91 16.26
CA PRO A 146 -14.38 -3.03 14.81
C PRO A 146 -13.31 -2.14 14.19
N ASN A 147 -13.02 -0.97 14.77
CA ASN A 147 -11.91 -0.08 14.41
C ASN A 147 -11.76 0.12 12.89
N GLY A 148 -12.82 0.61 12.25
CA GLY A 148 -12.88 0.87 10.81
C GLY A 148 -13.42 -0.27 9.93
N LYS A 149 -13.67 -1.48 10.47
CA LYS A 149 -14.27 -2.60 9.70
C LYS A 149 -15.66 -2.31 9.07
N TYR A 150 -16.37 -1.30 9.57
CA TYR A 150 -17.64 -0.82 9.00
C TYR A 150 -17.50 0.47 8.18
N GLY A 151 -16.28 0.99 8.00
CA GLY A 151 -16.04 2.29 7.38
C GLY A 151 -16.18 2.31 5.85
N VAL A 152 -16.25 1.14 5.22
CA VAL A 152 -16.36 1.01 3.77
C VAL A 152 -17.59 0.17 3.43
N ALA A 153 -18.44 0.70 2.57
CA ALA A 153 -19.60 0.01 2.00
C ALA A 153 -19.27 -0.52 0.60
N GLN A 154 -19.63 -1.78 0.35
CA GLN A 154 -19.55 -2.39 -0.98
C GLN A 154 -20.60 -1.74 -1.89
N LEU A 155 -20.21 -1.41 -3.12
CA LEU A 155 -21.07 -0.79 -4.13
C LEU A 155 -21.22 -1.68 -5.37
N SER A 156 -20.15 -2.26 -5.90
CA SER A 156 -20.22 -3.11 -7.09
C SER A 156 -20.99 -4.40 -6.80
N GLN A 157 -21.88 -4.77 -7.72
CA GLN A 157 -22.51 -6.08 -7.80
C GLN A 157 -21.70 -7.10 -8.61
N HIS A 158 -20.54 -6.74 -9.15
CA HIS A 158 -19.74 -7.63 -10.01
C HIS A 158 -18.39 -8.00 -9.42
N VAL A 159 -17.97 -7.35 -8.32
CA VAL A 159 -16.69 -7.61 -7.64
C VAL A 159 -16.96 -7.94 -6.19
N VAL A 160 -16.52 -9.11 -5.73
CA VAL A 160 -16.48 -9.43 -4.29
C VAL A 160 -15.14 -9.01 -3.71
N TRP A 161 -15.15 -8.26 -2.60
CA TRP A 161 -13.93 -7.79 -1.94
C TRP A 161 -13.46 -8.73 -0.83
N PRO A 162 -12.25 -9.31 -0.90
CA PRO A 162 -11.67 -10.10 0.19
C PRO A 162 -11.18 -9.22 1.35
N PRO A 163 -11.40 -9.61 2.62
CA PRO A 163 -10.93 -8.83 3.77
C PRO A 163 -9.39 -8.73 3.85
N ASP A 164 -8.66 -9.64 3.21
CA ASP A 164 -7.19 -9.62 3.11
C ASP A 164 -6.63 -8.63 2.05
N GLY A 165 -7.51 -8.03 1.24
CA GLY A 165 -7.17 -7.16 0.11
C GLY A 165 -7.62 -7.74 -1.23
N LEU A 166 -7.87 -6.86 -2.20
CA LEU A 166 -8.31 -7.22 -3.55
C LEU A 166 -7.14 -7.82 -4.33
N ASN A 167 -7.31 -9.05 -4.83
CA ASN A 167 -6.26 -9.76 -5.55
C ASN A 167 -6.20 -9.33 -7.01
N LEU A 168 -4.97 -9.23 -7.51
CA LEU A 168 -4.70 -9.22 -8.94
C LEU A 168 -4.52 -10.66 -9.43
N LYS A 169 -4.65 -10.86 -10.73
CA LYS A 169 -4.29 -12.11 -11.38
C LYS A 169 -2.84 -12.46 -11.03
N GLN A 170 -2.61 -13.68 -10.54
CA GLN A 170 -1.27 -14.09 -10.13
C GLN A 170 -0.32 -14.08 -11.31
N GLY A 171 0.91 -13.62 -11.08
CA GLY A 171 1.91 -13.45 -12.13
C GLY A 171 1.80 -12.11 -12.87
N THR A 172 0.96 -11.17 -12.42
CA THR A 172 0.98 -9.80 -12.98
C THR A 172 2.37 -9.19 -12.84
N SER A 173 2.97 -8.73 -13.93
CA SER A 173 4.35 -8.25 -14.01
C SER A 173 4.57 -7.25 -15.15
N GLY A 174 4.23 -5.99 -14.91
CA GLY A 174 4.48 -4.86 -15.82
C GLY A 174 3.22 -4.21 -16.38
N GLU A 175 2.05 -4.81 -16.13
CA GLU A 175 0.75 -4.26 -16.49
C GLU A 175 0.31 -3.13 -15.54
N LEU A 176 -0.52 -2.22 -16.04
CA LEU A 176 -1.02 -1.05 -15.34
C LEU A 176 -2.32 -1.36 -14.59
N PHE A 177 -2.34 -1.11 -13.29
CA PHE A 177 -3.55 -1.10 -12.49
C PHE A 177 -4.06 0.34 -12.36
N GLY A 178 -5.20 0.64 -12.99
CA GLY A 178 -5.85 1.94 -12.90
C GLY A 178 -6.77 2.02 -11.69
N TYR A 179 -6.60 3.04 -10.86
CA TYR A 179 -7.54 3.33 -9.78
C TYR A 179 -7.68 4.83 -9.52
N GLY A 180 -8.78 5.21 -8.88
CA GLY A 180 -9.01 6.58 -8.45
C GLY A 180 -10.09 6.68 -7.38
N TYR A 181 -10.16 7.83 -6.73
CA TYR A 181 -11.21 8.17 -5.78
C TYR A 181 -11.91 9.44 -6.24
N LEU A 182 -13.23 9.35 -6.42
CA LEU A 182 -14.11 10.49 -6.67
C LEU A 182 -15.33 10.39 -5.74
N PRO A 183 -15.89 11.50 -5.26
CA PRO A 183 -17.04 11.45 -4.38
C PRO A 183 -18.32 11.23 -5.20
N LEU A 184 -19.21 10.36 -4.73
CA LEU A 184 -20.56 10.20 -5.26
C LEU A 184 -21.61 10.75 -4.26
N PRO A 185 -22.69 11.37 -4.73
CA PRO A 185 -23.77 11.91 -3.89
C PRO A 185 -24.73 10.81 -3.39
N LEU A 186 -24.19 9.77 -2.74
CA LEU A 186 -24.99 8.65 -2.24
C LEU A 186 -25.68 9.02 -0.92
N ALA A 187 -24.96 9.70 -0.01
CA ALA A 187 -25.48 10.21 1.25
C ALA A 187 -25.90 11.67 1.13
N ASP A 188 -26.86 12.07 1.96
CA ASP A 188 -27.17 13.48 2.17
C ASP A 188 -26.42 13.97 3.43
N ALA A 189 -26.06 15.26 3.46
CA ALA A 189 -25.42 15.85 4.64
C ALA A 189 -26.42 15.93 5.82
N LYS A 190 -25.91 15.79 7.04
CA LYS A 190 -26.72 15.75 8.26
C LYS A 190 -26.19 16.73 9.30
N GLU A 191 -27.10 17.33 10.05
CA GLU A 191 -26.77 18.25 11.16
C GLU A 191 -26.30 17.52 12.42
N THR A 192 -26.73 16.27 12.61
CA THR A 192 -26.43 15.47 13.80
C THR A 192 -25.86 14.11 13.42
N THR A 193 -24.98 13.62 14.29
CA THR A 193 -24.33 12.31 14.16
C THR A 193 -24.41 11.58 15.48
N ALA A 194 -24.93 10.35 15.49
CA ALA A 194 -25.12 9.51 16.67
C ALA A 194 -25.82 10.24 17.83
N GLY A 195 -26.82 11.07 17.50
CA GLY A 195 -27.58 11.88 18.46
C GLY A 195 -26.87 13.12 19.01
N GLN A 196 -25.66 13.44 18.53
CA GLN A 196 -24.89 14.63 18.93
C GLN A 196 -24.93 15.71 17.85
N GLN A 197 -24.78 16.97 18.25
CA GLN A 197 -24.69 18.16 17.38
C GLN A 197 -23.32 18.24 16.68
N VAL A 198 -23.03 17.22 15.88
CA VAL A 198 -21.83 17.08 15.05
C VAL A 198 -22.31 16.82 13.63
N PRO A 199 -22.09 17.75 12.68
CA PRO A 199 -22.51 17.53 11.30
C PRO A 199 -21.65 16.48 10.60
N THR A 200 -22.29 15.69 9.75
CA THR A 200 -21.65 14.75 8.80
C THR A 200 -21.89 15.26 7.38
N GLY A 201 -20.84 15.33 6.56
CA GLY A 201 -20.96 15.73 5.16
C GLY A 201 -21.53 14.65 4.24
N ASP A 202 -21.57 14.94 2.93
CA ASP A 202 -22.23 14.12 1.90
C ASP A 202 -21.25 13.32 1.02
N GLN A 203 -19.94 13.43 1.27
CA GLN A 203 -18.94 12.91 0.36
C GLN A 203 -18.68 11.41 0.57
N CYS A 204 -19.33 10.59 -0.25
CA CYS A 204 -19.00 9.17 -0.37
C CYS A 204 -17.83 8.97 -1.34
N TRP A 205 -16.59 9.10 -0.83
CA TRP A 205 -15.38 8.85 -1.61
C TRP A 205 -15.35 7.41 -2.12
N THR A 206 -15.55 7.26 -3.42
CA THR A 206 -15.78 5.98 -4.09
C THR A 206 -14.53 5.58 -4.87
N LEU A 207 -14.08 4.34 -4.65
CA LEU A 207 -13.03 3.71 -5.45
C LEU A 207 -13.58 3.38 -6.83
N PHE A 208 -12.96 3.93 -7.85
CA PHE A 208 -13.11 3.52 -9.25
C PHE A 208 -11.89 2.72 -9.67
N LEU A 209 -12.12 1.60 -10.37
CA LEU A 209 -11.07 0.81 -11.00
C LEU A 209 -11.15 0.91 -12.52
N ASN A 210 -10.00 0.81 -13.17
CA ASN A 210 -9.86 0.53 -14.60
C ASN A 210 -8.79 -0.55 -14.77
N THR A 211 -9.25 -1.79 -14.92
CA THR A 211 -8.45 -3.01 -15.06
C THR A 211 -8.81 -3.72 -16.37
N GLY A 212 -8.02 -4.73 -16.76
CA GLY A 212 -8.23 -5.43 -18.03
C GLY A 212 -9.58 -6.16 -18.09
N ASN A 213 -10.10 -6.58 -16.94
CA ASN A 213 -11.32 -7.38 -16.82
C ASN A 213 -12.44 -6.75 -15.95
N PHE A 214 -12.25 -5.53 -15.43
CA PHE A 214 -13.30 -4.78 -14.73
C PHE A 214 -13.06 -3.26 -14.78
N LYS A 215 -14.12 -2.49 -15.01
CA LYS A 215 -14.12 -1.03 -14.96
C LYS A 215 -15.35 -0.53 -14.19
N GLY A 216 -15.16 0.45 -13.32
CA GLY A 216 -16.26 1.10 -12.61
C GLY A 216 -16.07 1.22 -11.11
N PRO A 217 -17.11 1.68 -10.40
CA PRO A 217 -17.06 1.86 -8.95
C PRO A 217 -17.09 0.51 -8.23
N VAL A 218 -16.34 0.38 -7.14
CA VAL A 218 -16.24 -0.88 -6.36
C VAL A 218 -16.87 -0.74 -4.98
N ALA A 219 -16.42 0.25 -4.21
CA ALA A 219 -16.81 0.47 -2.83
C ALA A 219 -16.52 1.93 -2.45
N PHE A 220 -17.13 2.42 -1.38
CA PHE A 220 -16.93 3.79 -0.91
C PHE A 220 -16.76 3.88 0.60
N PHE A 221 -16.01 4.89 1.05
CA PHE A 221 -15.95 5.24 2.46
C PHE A 221 -17.25 5.92 2.89
N THR A 222 -17.86 5.46 3.97
CA THR A 222 -19.07 6.10 4.51
C THR A 222 -18.69 7.47 5.10
N PRO A 223 -19.48 8.53 4.92
CA PRO A 223 -19.21 9.83 5.54
C PRO A 223 -19.02 9.71 7.07
N HIS A 224 -19.83 8.86 7.71
CA HIS A 224 -19.72 8.56 9.14
C HIS A 224 -18.32 8.11 9.57
N PHE A 225 -17.59 7.34 8.75
CA PHE A 225 -16.22 6.91 9.08
C PHE A 225 -15.30 8.10 9.36
N TRP A 226 -15.40 9.14 8.54
CA TRP A 226 -14.58 10.35 8.66
C TRP A 226 -15.06 11.26 9.80
N THR A 227 -16.38 11.35 10.02
CA THR A 227 -16.96 12.22 11.06
C THR A 227 -16.84 11.62 12.46
N LYS A 228 -16.79 10.30 12.60
CA LYS A 228 -16.79 9.60 13.91
C LYS A 228 -15.77 10.11 14.93
N PRO A 229 -14.51 10.46 14.57
CA PRO A 229 -13.58 11.09 15.51
C PRO A 229 -14.10 12.39 16.13
N SER A 230 -14.89 13.18 15.40
CA SER A 230 -15.46 14.45 15.85
C SER A 230 -16.56 14.27 16.91
N LEU A 231 -17.07 13.06 17.12
CA LEU A 231 -17.96 12.74 18.26
C LEU A 231 -17.23 12.82 19.61
N LYS A 232 -15.90 12.74 19.61
CA LYS A 232 -15.06 12.91 20.82
C LYS A 232 -14.56 14.34 20.98
N ASP A 233 -14.54 15.10 19.89
CA ASP A 233 -14.09 16.49 19.83
C ASP A 233 -14.82 17.23 18.70
N ALA A 234 -15.89 17.93 19.07
CA ALA A 234 -16.75 18.63 18.12
C ALA A 234 -16.03 19.78 17.36
N SER A 235 -14.87 20.25 17.85
CA SER A 235 -14.08 21.27 17.13
C SER A 235 -13.55 20.78 15.78
N LEU A 236 -13.53 19.46 15.58
CA LEU A 236 -13.07 18.80 14.35
C LEU A 236 -14.19 18.57 13.32
N ALA A 237 -15.42 18.96 13.63
CA ALA A 237 -16.53 18.87 12.70
C ALA A 237 -16.21 19.63 11.39
N GLY A 238 -16.48 19.00 10.24
CA GLY A 238 -16.21 19.60 8.94
C GLY A 238 -14.73 19.76 8.58
N GLN A 239 -13.81 19.05 9.25
CA GLN A 239 -12.37 19.08 8.92
C GLN A 239 -11.88 17.87 8.11
N PHE A 240 -12.70 16.83 7.94
CA PHE A 240 -12.32 15.59 7.27
C PHE A 240 -13.00 15.41 5.92
N LEU A 241 -12.64 14.32 5.23
CA LEU A 241 -13.05 14.03 3.86
C LEU A 241 -14.56 13.82 3.68
N ASP A 242 -15.36 13.61 4.73
CA ASP A 242 -16.83 13.64 4.58
C ASP A 242 -17.34 15.01 4.11
N SER A 243 -16.63 16.09 4.47
CA SER A 243 -17.09 17.48 4.30
C SER A 243 -16.13 18.34 3.49
N ARG A 244 -14.82 18.22 3.71
CA ARG A 244 -13.79 19.05 3.07
C ARG A 244 -13.42 18.50 1.69
N PRO A 245 -13.15 19.38 0.71
CA PRO A 245 -12.60 18.96 -0.57
C PRO A 245 -11.24 18.26 -0.42
N ALA A 246 -10.85 17.44 -1.40
CA ALA A 246 -9.54 16.81 -1.40
C ALA A 246 -8.44 17.81 -1.77
N ASN A 247 -7.23 17.63 -1.24
CA ASN A 247 -6.07 18.36 -1.70
C ASN A 247 -5.67 17.85 -3.11
N PRO A 248 -5.58 18.70 -4.14
CA PRO A 248 -5.17 18.26 -5.48
C PRO A 248 -3.73 17.76 -5.50
N ASN A 249 -2.86 18.45 -4.76
CA ASN A 249 -1.41 18.39 -4.89
C ASN A 249 -0.80 17.35 -3.95
N LYS A 250 -1.16 16.10 -4.17
CA LYS A 250 -0.78 14.94 -3.36
C LYS A 250 0.61 14.45 -3.73
N ALA A 251 1.33 13.82 -2.80
CA ALA A 251 2.59 13.20 -3.14
C ALA A 251 2.35 11.89 -3.91
N ILE A 252 3.17 11.61 -4.93
CA ILE A 252 3.25 10.29 -5.55
C ILE A 252 4.56 9.66 -5.11
N GLN A 253 4.48 8.56 -4.35
CA GLN A 253 5.65 7.89 -3.79
C GLN A 253 5.41 6.39 -3.66
N MET A 254 6.50 5.63 -3.55
CA MET A 254 6.48 4.24 -3.14
C MET A 254 7.08 4.14 -1.74
N GLU A 255 6.25 3.85 -0.74
CA GLU A 255 6.71 3.62 0.62
C GLU A 255 7.14 2.17 0.83
N THR A 256 8.36 1.98 1.32
CA THR A 256 8.91 0.70 1.70
C THR A 256 9.26 0.73 3.18
N GLN A 257 8.58 -0.09 3.98
CA GLN A 257 8.84 -0.22 5.41
C GLN A 257 9.85 -1.33 5.72
N TYR A 258 9.92 -2.36 4.87
CA TYR A 258 10.83 -3.48 5.09
C TYR A 258 11.13 -4.25 3.81
N ILE A 259 12.41 -4.30 3.43
CA ILE A 259 13.01 -5.32 2.54
C ILE A 259 14.09 -6.05 3.35
N PRO A 260 14.10 -7.40 3.40
CA PRO A 260 15.12 -8.16 4.11
C PRO A 260 16.53 -7.86 3.58
N ALA A 261 17.51 -7.78 4.48
CA ALA A 261 18.91 -7.62 4.12
C ALA A 261 19.83 -8.28 5.15
N PHE A 262 21.11 -8.37 4.83
CA PHE A 262 22.18 -8.79 5.73
C PHE A 262 23.37 -7.83 5.64
N GLN A 263 24.11 -7.67 6.73
CA GLN A 263 25.37 -6.93 6.79
C GLN A 263 26.48 -7.78 7.40
N ALA A 264 27.71 -7.57 6.96
CA ALA A 264 28.90 -8.20 7.51
C ALA A 264 30.11 -7.29 7.34
N GLU A 265 31.12 -7.46 8.19
CA GLU A 265 32.40 -6.78 8.07
C GLU A 265 33.47 -7.74 7.55
N ASP A 266 34.37 -7.24 6.71
CA ASP A 266 35.57 -7.99 6.32
C ASP A 266 36.67 -7.92 7.40
N ALA A 267 37.79 -8.59 7.15
CA ALA A 267 38.93 -8.59 8.09
C ALA A 267 39.58 -7.21 8.29
N ASN A 268 39.30 -6.23 7.42
CA ASN A 268 39.81 -4.86 7.51
C ASN A 268 38.80 -3.91 8.18
N GLY A 269 37.64 -4.41 8.61
CA GLY A 269 36.56 -3.62 9.21
C GLY A 269 35.73 -2.82 8.21
N LEU A 270 35.77 -3.16 6.91
CA LEU A 270 34.87 -2.58 5.92
C LEU A 270 33.52 -3.30 5.97
N THR A 271 32.43 -2.53 6.03
CA THR A 271 31.08 -3.09 6.08
C THR A 271 30.50 -3.29 4.69
N TYR A 272 29.96 -4.48 4.46
CA TYR A 272 29.25 -4.90 3.26
C TYR A 272 27.82 -5.27 3.60
N ALA A 273 26.96 -5.24 2.60
CA ALA A 273 25.58 -5.65 2.73
C ALA A 273 25.09 -6.43 1.51
N ARG A 274 24.06 -7.24 1.73
CA ARG A 274 23.27 -7.86 0.68
C ARG A 274 21.78 -7.69 0.97
N ILE A 275 21.02 -7.18 0.01
CA ILE A 275 19.54 -7.10 0.09
C ILE A 275 18.87 -8.30 -0.58
N ALA A 276 17.61 -8.56 -0.24
CA ALA A 276 16.77 -9.49 -0.98
C ALA A 276 16.68 -9.05 -2.46
N PRO A 277 16.73 -9.98 -3.44
CA PRO A 277 16.62 -9.66 -4.85
C PRO A 277 15.37 -8.81 -5.14
N THR A 278 15.61 -7.53 -5.39
CA THR A 278 14.59 -6.50 -5.60
C THR A 278 14.58 -6.13 -7.07
N SER A 279 13.40 -6.09 -7.68
CA SER A 279 13.25 -5.91 -9.13
C SER A 279 12.22 -4.85 -9.51
N PHE A 280 12.35 -4.32 -10.71
CA PHE A 280 11.40 -3.40 -11.35
C PHE A 280 10.99 -3.95 -12.73
N PRO A 281 9.78 -3.64 -13.23
CA PRO A 281 9.33 -4.09 -14.55
C PRO A 281 10.20 -3.45 -15.64
N SER A 282 10.43 -4.14 -16.75
CA SER A 282 11.25 -3.62 -17.85
C SER A 282 10.47 -3.54 -19.16
N ASP A 283 10.50 -2.37 -19.80
CA ASP A 283 10.06 -2.22 -21.19
C ASP A 283 11.10 -2.75 -22.18
N GLN A 284 10.75 -2.73 -23.47
CA GLN A 284 11.63 -3.22 -24.55
C GLN A 284 12.96 -2.46 -24.66
N ALA A 285 13.02 -1.22 -24.14
CA ALA A 285 14.23 -0.40 -24.11
C ALA A 285 15.02 -0.57 -22.80
N GLY A 286 14.58 -1.46 -21.90
CA GLY A 286 15.21 -1.71 -20.60
C GLY A 286 14.94 -0.63 -19.56
N ASN A 287 13.99 0.28 -19.81
CA ASN A 287 13.53 1.24 -18.79
C ASN A 287 12.39 0.63 -17.95
N SER A 288 12.15 1.19 -16.78
CA SER A 288 11.04 0.77 -15.92
C SER A 288 9.95 1.84 -15.85
N PRO A 289 8.85 1.72 -16.61
CA PRO A 289 7.66 2.51 -16.35
C PRO A 289 7.04 2.10 -15.01
N VAL A 290 6.66 3.07 -14.18
CA VAL A 290 6.14 2.77 -12.83
C VAL A 290 4.87 3.54 -12.47
N VAL A 291 4.71 4.77 -12.98
CA VAL A 291 3.49 5.58 -12.78
C VAL A 291 3.09 6.18 -14.11
N HIS A 292 1.82 6.05 -14.45
CA HIS A 292 1.23 6.58 -15.66
C HIS A 292 -0.01 7.41 -15.33
N ARG A 293 -0.13 8.57 -16.00
CA ARG A 293 -1.33 9.40 -16.10
C ARG A 293 -1.98 9.69 -14.74
N VAL A 294 -1.31 10.49 -13.92
CA VAL A 294 -1.90 11.06 -12.70
C VAL A 294 -2.86 12.18 -13.11
N VAL A 295 -4.13 12.06 -12.74
CA VAL A 295 -5.19 13.01 -13.08
C VAL A 295 -5.78 13.58 -11.80
N ALA A 296 -5.94 14.89 -11.74
CA ALA A 296 -6.72 15.58 -10.71
C ALA A 296 -8.05 16.06 -11.31
N TYR A 297 -9.12 15.97 -10.52
CA TYR A 297 -10.49 16.27 -10.96
C TYR A 297 -11.04 17.44 -10.18
N GLN A 298 -11.82 18.32 -10.80
CA GLN A 298 -12.75 19.19 -10.08
C GLN A 298 -13.94 18.35 -9.61
N LYS A 299 -14.63 18.73 -8.52
CA LYS A 299 -15.78 17.95 -8.01
C LYS A 299 -16.87 17.72 -9.08
N ASN A 300 -17.14 18.72 -9.93
CA ASN A 300 -18.12 18.65 -11.01
C ASN A 300 -17.73 17.71 -12.16
N ALA A 301 -16.52 17.14 -12.17
CA ALA A 301 -16.12 16.15 -13.18
C ALA A 301 -17.02 14.91 -13.16
N LEU A 302 -17.71 14.64 -12.06
CA LEU A 302 -18.68 13.55 -11.96
C LEU A 302 -19.90 13.91 -11.11
N TRP A 303 -19.71 14.66 -10.03
CA TRP A 303 -20.74 14.88 -9.00
C TRP A 303 -22.04 15.46 -9.57
N ASP A 304 -21.97 16.57 -10.30
CA ASP A 304 -23.15 17.35 -10.71
C ASP A 304 -24.07 16.54 -11.64
N ALA A 305 -23.49 15.77 -12.57
CA ALA A 305 -24.24 14.91 -13.47
C ALA A 305 -24.95 13.78 -12.70
N VAL A 306 -24.25 13.15 -11.74
CA VAL A 306 -24.82 12.07 -10.92
C VAL A 306 -25.90 12.59 -9.98
N GLN A 307 -25.68 13.75 -9.35
CA GLN A 307 -26.68 14.41 -8.50
C GLN A 307 -27.94 14.73 -9.30
N SER A 308 -27.79 15.39 -10.45
CA SER A 308 -28.93 15.72 -11.31
C SER A 308 -29.70 14.48 -11.74
N TRP A 309 -29.01 13.38 -12.04
CA TRP A 309 -29.65 12.11 -12.34
C TRP A 309 -30.46 11.56 -11.16
N PHE A 310 -29.88 11.54 -9.96
CA PHE A 310 -30.59 11.09 -8.76
C PHE A 310 -31.83 11.94 -8.44
N ASP A 311 -31.82 13.23 -8.79
CA ASP A 311 -32.94 14.16 -8.65
C ASP A 311 -34.02 14.03 -9.76
N GLY A 312 -33.92 12.99 -10.60
CA GLY A 312 -34.89 12.69 -11.67
C GLY A 312 -34.50 13.23 -13.04
N GLY A 313 -33.28 13.74 -13.19
CA GLY A 313 -32.70 14.12 -14.47
C GLY A 313 -32.30 12.93 -15.35
N VAL A 314 -31.53 13.22 -16.40
CA VAL A 314 -31.06 12.20 -17.36
C VAL A 314 -30.04 11.25 -16.70
N PRO A 315 -30.01 9.96 -17.08
CA PRO A 315 -28.98 9.04 -16.60
C PRO A 315 -27.56 9.53 -16.85
N ALA A 316 -26.76 9.63 -15.78
CA ALA A 316 -25.34 9.89 -15.88
C ALA A 316 -24.61 8.63 -16.38
N SER A 317 -23.65 8.79 -17.31
CA SER A 317 -22.86 7.67 -17.83
C SER A 317 -21.85 7.11 -16.81
N GLY A 318 -21.48 7.92 -15.81
CA GLY A 318 -20.39 7.62 -14.89
C GLY A 318 -19.00 8.00 -15.42
N GLN A 319 -18.91 8.43 -16.68
CA GLN A 319 -17.66 8.93 -17.27
C GLN A 319 -17.30 10.29 -16.66
N VAL A 320 -16.04 10.44 -16.25
CA VAL A 320 -15.55 11.74 -15.80
C VAL A 320 -15.46 12.73 -16.96
N ASP A 321 -15.84 13.99 -16.70
CA ASP A 321 -15.73 15.07 -17.66
C ASP A 321 -14.25 15.50 -17.83
N SER A 322 -13.75 15.38 -19.06
CA SER A 322 -12.39 15.76 -19.42
C SER A 322 -12.11 17.26 -19.28
N GLU A 323 -13.12 18.14 -19.40
CA GLU A 323 -12.94 19.59 -19.24
C GLU A 323 -12.76 19.98 -17.76
N ALA A 324 -13.30 19.17 -16.86
CA ALA A 324 -13.14 19.27 -15.40
C ALA A 324 -11.93 18.46 -14.87
N SER A 325 -11.05 18.00 -15.76
CA SER A 325 -9.92 17.12 -15.44
C SER A 325 -8.59 17.74 -15.87
N VAL A 326 -7.51 17.45 -15.15
CA VAL A 326 -6.14 17.83 -15.54
C VAL A 326 -5.16 16.68 -15.32
N VAL A 327 -4.38 16.35 -16.34
CA VAL A 327 -3.25 15.41 -16.23
C VAL A 327 -2.05 16.18 -15.68
N GLN A 328 -1.47 15.71 -14.58
CA GLN A 328 -0.29 16.32 -13.98
C GLN A 328 0.97 15.84 -14.72
N ALA A 329 1.78 16.80 -15.20
CA ALA A 329 3.05 16.46 -15.85
C ALA A 329 4.09 16.05 -14.80
N PHE A 330 4.87 15.01 -15.11
CA PHE A 330 5.98 14.60 -14.25
C PHE A 330 7.19 15.49 -14.44
N GLU A 331 7.95 15.69 -13.38
CA GLU A 331 9.26 16.33 -13.50
C GLU A 331 10.34 15.25 -13.71
N PRO A 332 11.33 15.44 -14.59
CA PRO A 332 12.38 14.48 -14.88
C PRO A 332 13.46 14.48 -13.77
N ARG A 333 13.01 14.39 -12.52
CA ARG A 333 13.79 14.31 -11.29
C ARG A 333 13.08 13.35 -10.33
N GLY A 334 13.59 13.26 -9.12
CA GLY A 334 13.08 12.36 -8.10
C GLY A 334 14.23 11.91 -7.22
N GLY A 335 13.96 10.94 -6.37
CA GLY A 335 15.01 10.42 -5.51
C GLY A 335 14.53 9.26 -4.68
N SER A 336 15.49 8.73 -3.92
CA SER A 336 15.25 7.69 -2.94
C SER A 336 15.67 8.19 -1.57
N THR A 337 14.86 7.86 -0.57
CA THR A 337 15.24 7.94 0.84
C THR A 337 15.50 6.55 1.41
N TRP A 338 15.66 5.53 0.55
CA TRP A 338 16.01 4.19 0.98
C TRP A 338 17.32 4.21 1.73
N ARG A 339 17.28 3.56 2.89
CA ARG A 339 18.38 3.42 3.81
C ARG A 339 18.53 1.95 4.12
N LEU A 340 19.78 1.53 4.30
CA LEU A 340 20.11 0.17 4.68
C LEU A 340 20.79 0.18 6.05
N TYR A 341 20.23 -0.58 6.97
CA TYR A 341 20.62 -0.53 8.37
C TYR A 341 20.21 -1.82 9.09
N PRO A 342 20.94 -2.20 10.15
CA PRO A 342 20.50 -3.29 10.99
C PRO A 342 19.18 -3.03 11.72
N GLN A 343 18.48 -4.09 12.11
CA GLN A 343 17.28 -3.93 12.93
C GLN A 343 17.59 -3.20 14.24
N GLY A 344 16.72 -2.25 14.62
CA GLY A 344 16.84 -1.46 15.84
C GLY A 344 17.74 -0.23 15.72
N THR A 345 18.34 0.04 14.55
CA THR A 345 19.14 1.25 14.33
C THR A 345 18.30 2.53 14.48
N PRO A 346 18.71 3.50 15.32
CA PRO A 346 18.06 4.79 15.46
C PRO A 346 17.96 5.57 14.13
N LYS A 347 16.91 6.36 13.93
CA LYS A 347 16.58 7.00 12.64
C LYS A 347 17.73 7.83 12.07
N GLU A 348 18.44 8.55 12.94
CA GLU A 348 19.57 9.44 12.64
C GLU A 348 20.85 8.68 12.24
N GLN A 349 20.93 7.39 12.56
CA GLN A 349 22.06 6.51 12.22
C GLN A 349 21.77 5.65 10.97
N LYS A 350 20.58 5.75 10.39
CA LYS A 350 20.21 5.00 9.18
C LYS A 350 20.84 5.66 7.95
N ILE A 351 21.68 4.92 7.24
CA ILE A 351 22.51 5.42 6.14
C ILE A 351 21.84 5.16 4.80
N ALA A 352 21.82 6.16 3.92
CA ALA A 352 21.18 6.10 2.62
C ALA A 352 21.97 5.23 1.62
N ILE A 353 21.26 4.63 0.68
CA ILE A 353 21.86 4.04 -0.51
C ILE A 353 22.16 5.11 -1.56
N ASP A 354 23.18 4.89 -2.37
CA ASP A 354 23.45 5.67 -3.57
C ASP A 354 22.53 5.25 -4.72
N TRP A 355 21.27 5.64 -4.61
CA TRP A 355 20.25 5.38 -5.63
C TRP A 355 20.65 5.94 -7.00
N THR A 356 21.27 7.12 -7.02
CA THR A 356 21.70 7.79 -8.25
C THR A 356 22.82 7.06 -8.98
N GLY A 357 23.57 6.20 -8.29
CA GLY A 357 24.62 5.38 -8.91
C GLY A 357 24.10 4.36 -9.91
N PHE A 358 22.84 3.91 -9.77
CA PHE A 358 22.26 2.89 -10.65
C PHE A 358 20.88 3.23 -11.23
N ALA A 359 20.20 4.27 -10.76
CA ALA A 359 18.86 4.65 -11.20
C ALA A 359 18.78 6.12 -11.60
N THR A 360 18.31 6.39 -12.83
CA THR A 360 18.04 7.74 -13.34
C THR A 360 16.53 7.92 -13.54
N PRO A 361 15.87 8.78 -12.75
CA PRO A 361 14.50 9.22 -13.04
C PRO A 361 14.36 9.79 -14.45
N ILE A 362 13.34 9.35 -15.17
CA ILE A 362 13.03 9.87 -16.51
C ILE A 362 11.53 9.99 -16.71
N ASN A 363 11.14 10.92 -17.58
CA ASN A 363 9.84 10.91 -18.21
C ASN A 363 9.95 10.10 -19.50
N LEU A 364 9.23 8.98 -19.58
CA LEU A 364 9.19 8.13 -20.78
C LEU A 364 8.33 8.75 -21.89
N ASP A 365 7.31 9.49 -21.49
CA ASP A 365 6.47 10.35 -22.32
C ASP A 365 5.90 11.49 -21.46
N SER A 366 4.99 12.30 -22.02
CA SER A 366 4.37 13.45 -21.31
C SER A 366 3.57 13.08 -20.06
N SER A 367 3.24 11.80 -19.88
CA SER A 367 2.35 11.28 -18.86
C SER A 367 2.86 10.00 -18.19
N THR A 368 4.13 9.63 -18.38
CA THR A 368 4.69 8.42 -17.77
C THR A 368 6.04 8.67 -17.12
N TYR A 369 6.10 8.37 -15.83
CA TYR A 369 7.32 8.38 -15.04
C TYR A 369 7.94 6.99 -14.98
N GLY A 370 9.27 6.95 -15.01
CA GLY A 370 10.03 5.72 -14.93
C GLY A 370 11.48 5.91 -14.53
N TYR A 371 12.22 4.80 -14.59
CA TYR A 371 13.65 4.79 -14.36
C TYR A 371 14.39 4.24 -15.57
N ARG A 372 15.52 4.87 -15.89
CA ARG A 372 16.57 4.27 -16.69
C ARG A 372 17.66 3.76 -15.77
N TRP A 373 18.14 2.55 -16.02
CA TRP A 373 19.10 1.87 -15.16
C TRP A 373 20.51 1.92 -15.71
N ASN A 374 21.50 1.97 -14.81
CA ASN A 374 22.89 1.70 -15.14
C ASN A 374 23.05 0.20 -15.42
N GLN A 375 23.22 -0.17 -16.69
CA GLN A 375 23.29 -1.57 -17.13
C GLN A 375 24.50 -2.32 -16.60
N ASP A 376 25.54 -1.63 -16.12
CA ASP A 376 26.71 -2.27 -15.51
C ASP A 376 26.41 -2.74 -14.07
N LEU A 377 25.34 -2.24 -13.46
CA LEU A 377 24.99 -2.51 -12.05
C LEU A 377 23.67 -3.28 -11.89
N VAL A 378 22.82 -3.32 -12.91
CA VAL A 378 21.55 -4.08 -12.88
C VAL A 378 21.65 -5.35 -13.72
N THR A 379 20.76 -6.31 -13.46
CA THR A 379 20.64 -7.54 -14.26
C THR A 379 19.25 -7.64 -14.88
N GLN A 380 19.17 -7.86 -16.18
CA GLN A 380 17.90 -8.16 -16.86
C GLN A 380 17.55 -9.64 -16.67
N THR A 381 16.39 -9.90 -16.09
CA THR A 381 15.87 -11.25 -15.85
C THR A 381 14.58 -11.45 -16.63
N LYS A 382 14.58 -12.42 -17.54
CA LYS A 382 13.33 -12.86 -18.21
C LYS A 382 12.65 -13.91 -17.33
N THR A 383 11.38 -13.68 -17.02
CA THR A 383 10.51 -14.64 -16.33
C THR A 383 9.44 -15.14 -17.30
N SER A 384 8.61 -16.08 -16.87
CA SER A 384 7.39 -16.46 -17.62
C SER A 384 6.41 -15.31 -17.77
N ASP A 385 6.49 -14.35 -16.85
CA ASP A 385 5.47 -13.33 -16.60
C ASP A 385 5.88 -11.96 -17.15
N GLY A 386 7.15 -11.77 -17.52
CA GLY A 386 7.65 -10.51 -18.06
C GLY A 386 9.17 -10.41 -18.03
N THR A 387 9.67 -9.23 -18.37
CA THR A 387 11.10 -8.90 -18.16
C THR A 387 11.20 -7.99 -16.95
N LEU A 388 12.13 -8.32 -16.06
CA LEU A 388 12.41 -7.56 -14.84
C LEU A 388 13.86 -7.06 -14.85
N THR A 389 14.06 -5.83 -14.39
CA THR A 389 15.35 -5.28 -14.05
C THR A 389 15.59 -5.58 -12.58
N GLN A 390 16.49 -6.50 -12.28
CA GLN A 390 16.95 -6.75 -10.92
C GLN A 390 17.97 -5.67 -10.51
N LEU A 391 17.71 -5.02 -9.39
CA LEU A 391 18.59 -4.02 -8.79
C LEU A 391 19.88 -4.66 -8.23
N PRO A 392 20.93 -3.87 -7.95
CA PRO A 392 22.12 -4.39 -7.28
C PRO A 392 21.76 -5.04 -5.94
N GLU A 393 22.24 -6.26 -5.72
CA GLU A 393 22.04 -6.96 -4.43
C GLU A 393 23.08 -6.54 -3.39
N TYR A 394 24.31 -6.19 -3.82
CA TYR A 394 25.45 -6.01 -2.93
C TYR A 394 25.86 -4.54 -2.83
N PHE A 395 26.16 -4.12 -1.60
CA PHE A 395 26.57 -2.76 -1.29
C PHE A 395 27.79 -2.76 -0.38
N ARG A 396 28.65 -1.76 -0.54
CA ARG A 396 29.73 -1.44 0.39
C ARG A 396 29.49 -0.10 1.04
N LEU A 397 29.69 -0.02 2.35
CA LEU A 397 29.63 1.25 3.07
C LEU A 397 30.90 2.06 2.77
N THR A 398 30.73 3.24 2.20
CA THR A 398 31.83 4.15 1.85
C THR A 398 31.52 5.56 2.33
N LYS A 399 32.47 6.49 2.12
CA LYS A 399 32.22 7.92 2.21
C LYS A 399 32.01 8.51 0.81
N ASN A 400 31.04 9.39 0.67
CA ASN A 400 30.86 10.19 -0.54
C ASN A 400 31.86 11.36 -0.61
N ASP A 401 31.78 12.17 -1.67
CA ASP A 401 32.67 13.32 -1.89
C ASP A 401 32.60 14.38 -0.78
N LYS A 402 31.52 14.40 0.00
CA LYS A 402 31.30 15.31 1.14
C LYS A 402 31.81 14.71 2.45
N GLY A 403 32.29 13.47 2.45
CA GLY A 403 32.76 12.75 3.62
C GLY A 403 31.66 12.03 4.42
N ASP A 404 30.40 12.11 3.97
CA ASP A 404 29.26 11.43 4.62
C ASP A 404 29.23 9.96 4.23
N GLN A 405 28.79 9.10 5.16
CA GLN A 405 28.63 7.68 4.87
C GLN A 405 27.49 7.43 3.89
N GLN A 406 27.69 6.48 2.97
CA GLN A 406 26.71 6.07 1.96
C GLN A 406 26.94 4.61 1.55
N TRP A 407 25.85 3.88 1.29
CA TRP A 407 25.92 2.53 0.71
C TRP A 407 26.01 2.62 -0.80
N VAL A 408 27.13 2.18 -1.37
CA VAL A 408 27.35 2.19 -2.83
C VAL A 408 27.26 0.76 -3.36
N ALA A 409 26.53 0.59 -4.46
CA ALA A 409 26.38 -0.70 -5.13
C ALA A 409 27.74 -1.20 -5.65
N ILE A 410 28.00 -2.49 -5.48
CA ILE A 410 29.23 -3.15 -5.95
C ILE A 410 28.89 -4.48 -6.63
N PRO A 411 29.70 -4.97 -7.58
CA PRO A 411 29.48 -6.29 -8.15
C PRO A 411 29.72 -7.39 -7.11
N PRO A 412 29.09 -8.58 -7.26
CA PRO A 412 29.29 -9.70 -6.35
C PRO A 412 30.76 -10.14 -6.20
N SER A 413 31.59 -9.93 -7.23
CA SER A 413 33.02 -10.25 -7.22
C SER A 413 33.83 -9.42 -6.22
N ASP A 414 33.33 -8.26 -5.82
CA ASP A 414 34.02 -7.31 -4.94
C ASP A 414 33.64 -7.52 -3.47
N VAL A 415 32.81 -8.53 -3.18
CA VAL A 415 32.37 -8.89 -1.83
C VAL A 415 33.32 -9.96 -1.29
N PRO A 416 34.07 -9.69 -0.21
CA PRO A 416 35.02 -10.66 0.33
C PRO A 416 34.32 -11.94 0.80
N LEU A 417 34.88 -13.11 0.46
CA LEU A 417 34.29 -14.42 0.74
C LEU A 417 34.10 -14.64 2.25
N GLU A 418 34.99 -14.09 3.08
CA GLU A 418 34.93 -14.19 4.54
C GLU A 418 33.71 -13.51 5.16
N THR A 419 33.04 -12.59 4.45
CA THR A 419 31.81 -11.94 4.91
C THR A 419 30.63 -12.90 4.98
N GLY A 420 30.68 -14.03 4.26
CA GLY A 420 29.58 -14.99 4.18
C GLY A 420 28.31 -14.50 3.46
N LEU A 421 28.27 -13.24 2.98
CA LEU A 421 27.07 -12.64 2.36
C LEU A 421 26.62 -13.35 1.08
N ALA A 422 27.53 -13.98 0.34
CA ALA A 422 27.16 -14.78 -0.83
C ALA A 422 26.28 -16.00 -0.47
N ASN A 423 26.38 -16.50 0.76
CA ASN A 423 25.70 -17.71 1.22
C ASN A 423 24.33 -17.45 1.85
N VAL A 424 24.00 -16.20 2.20
CA VAL A 424 22.70 -15.86 2.78
C VAL A 424 21.58 -16.14 1.76
N GLN A 425 20.42 -16.54 2.28
CA GLN A 425 19.26 -16.91 1.48
C GLN A 425 18.08 -16.02 1.81
N PHE A 426 17.24 -15.79 0.80
CA PHE A 426 15.95 -15.10 0.94
C PHE A 426 14.84 -16.07 0.52
N PRO A 427 14.53 -17.07 1.36
CA PRO A 427 13.56 -18.11 1.01
C PRO A 427 12.15 -17.54 0.90
N ARG A 428 11.31 -18.21 0.10
CA ARG A 428 9.86 -17.97 0.13
C ARG A 428 9.33 -18.39 1.50
N SER A 429 8.50 -17.52 2.08
CA SER A 429 7.78 -17.78 3.31
C SER A 429 6.31 -17.98 3.01
N VAL A 430 5.74 -19.08 3.50
CA VAL A 430 4.31 -19.37 3.41
C VAL A 430 3.79 -19.54 4.84
N ASP A 431 2.91 -18.65 5.28
CA ASP A 431 2.23 -18.80 6.57
C ASP A 431 1.11 -19.84 6.42
N LEU A 432 1.42 -21.10 6.73
CA LEU A 432 0.44 -22.19 6.77
C LEU A 432 -0.45 -22.12 8.02
N SER A 433 -0.05 -21.35 9.02
CA SER A 433 -0.81 -21.09 10.26
C SER A 433 -1.69 -19.84 10.17
N ALA A 434 -1.89 -19.30 8.96
CA ALA A 434 -2.71 -18.12 8.75
C ALA A 434 -4.16 -18.38 9.17
N GLU A 435 -4.56 -17.78 10.29
CA GLU A 435 -5.93 -17.83 10.79
C GLU A 435 -6.93 -17.30 9.73
N PRO A 436 -8.19 -17.77 9.75
CA PRO A 436 -9.23 -17.26 8.86
C PRO A 436 -9.63 -15.83 9.24
N TYR A 437 -9.97 -15.02 8.24
CA TYR A 437 -10.85 -13.86 8.47
C TYR A 437 -12.26 -14.39 8.66
N VAL A 438 -12.95 -13.90 9.69
CA VAL A 438 -14.33 -14.30 10.02
C VAL A 438 -15.11 -13.08 10.44
N THR A 439 -16.40 -13.06 10.11
CA THR A 439 -17.34 -12.05 10.57
C THR A 439 -18.17 -12.55 11.76
N PRO A 440 -18.80 -11.67 12.54
CA PRO A 440 -19.70 -12.07 13.63
C PRO A 440 -20.81 -13.03 13.18
N GLU A 441 -21.04 -14.07 13.98
CA GLU A 441 -22.10 -15.06 13.79
C GLU A 441 -23.26 -14.89 14.77
N ASP A 442 -23.17 -13.94 15.72
CA ASP A 442 -24.24 -13.66 16.66
C ASP A 442 -25.53 -13.30 15.90
N PRO A 443 -26.69 -13.94 16.18
CA PRO A 443 -27.94 -13.70 15.47
C PRO A 443 -28.43 -12.25 15.49
N THR A 444 -28.05 -11.48 16.52
CA THR A 444 -28.42 -10.08 16.68
C THR A 444 -27.44 -9.11 16.01
N SER A 445 -26.32 -9.62 15.49
CA SER A 445 -25.35 -8.78 14.79
C SER A 445 -25.88 -8.26 13.45
N SER A 446 -25.32 -7.13 12.99
CA SER A 446 -25.60 -6.53 11.67
C SER A 446 -25.24 -7.44 10.49
N TRP A 447 -24.54 -8.56 10.73
CA TRP A 447 -24.21 -9.56 9.73
C TRP A 447 -25.33 -10.56 9.50
N GLN A 448 -26.19 -10.77 10.52
CA GLN A 448 -27.23 -11.79 10.54
C GLN A 448 -28.65 -11.21 10.52
N THR A 449 -28.85 -9.97 10.96
CA THR A 449 -30.17 -9.30 10.95
C THR A 449 -30.08 -7.89 10.34
N PRO A 450 -30.75 -7.61 9.20
CA PRO A 450 -31.61 -8.50 8.41
C PRO A 450 -30.89 -9.69 7.77
N GLY A 451 -29.57 -9.59 7.61
CA GLY A 451 -28.73 -10.66 7.08
C GLY A 451 -28.69 -10.74 5.54
N PRO A 452 -28.00 -11.74 4.99
CA PRO A 452 -27.90 -11.93 3.56
C PRO A 452 -29.22 -12.41 2.93
N ALA A 453 -29.49 -11.97 1.71
CA ALA A 453 -30.58 -12.44 0.87
C ALA A 453 -30.30 -13.79 0.19
N ALA A 454 -29.03 -14.10 -0.10
CA ALA A 454 -28.60 -15.38 -0.67
C ALA A 454 -27.16 -15.74 -0.27
N GLY A 455 -26.85 -17.02 -0.26
CA GLY A 455 -25.54 -17.57 0.07
C GLY A 455 -25.59 -18.55 1.24
N PRO A 456 -24.42 -18.99 1.74
CA PRO A 456 -23.08 -18.60 1.30
C PRO A 456 -22.70 -19.17 -0.08
N PHE A 457 -21.81 -18.47 -0.77
CA PHE A 457 -21.10 -18.87 -1.98
C PHE A 457 -19.60 -18.94 -1.69
N GLN A 458 -18.84 -19.63 -2.55
CA GLN A 458 -17.39 -19.75 -2.41
C GLN A 458 -16.66 -19.43 -3.71
N ALA A 459 -15.49 -18.81 -3.59
CA ALA A 459 -14.55 -18.57 -4.68
C ALA A 459 -13.14 -18.97 -4.23
N GLN A 460 -12.44 -19.78 -5.02
CA GLN A 460 -11.03 -20.10 -4.79
C GLN A 460 -10.16 -19.05 -5.47
N LEU A 461 -9.39 -18.31 -4.69
CA LEU A 461 -8.58 -17.21 -5.15
C LEU A 461 -7.18 -17.69 -5.54
N GLY A 462 -6.54 -16.97 -6.47
CA GLY A 462 -5.19 -17.27 -6.96
C GLY A 462 -4.10 -17.18 -5.88
N ASP A 463 -4.36 -16.52 -4.76
CA ASP A 463 -3.45 -16.50 -3.60
C ASP A 463 -3.49 -17.79 -2.76
N GLY A 464 -4.29 -18.78 -3.18
CA GLY A 464 -4.48 -20.06 -2.49
C GLY A 464 -5.44 -19.99 -1.30
N SER A 465 -6.20 -18.92 -1.14
CA SER A 465 -7.29 -18.81 -0.16
C SER A 465 -8.66 -19.14 -0.79
N VAL A 466 -9.61 -19.54 0.04
CA VAL A 466 -11.03 -19.66 -0.29
C VAL A 466 -11.76 -18.50 0.37
N LEU A 467 -12.51 -17.76 -0.45
CA LEU A 467 -13.38 -16.68 -0.02
C LEU A 467 -14.82 -17.22 0.08
N THR A 468 -15.44 -17.07 1.24
CA THR A 468 -16.88 -17.29 1.41
C THR A 468 -17.58 -15.94 1.44
N TYR A 469 -18.64 -15.78 0.64
CA TYR A 469 -19.38 -14.53 0.52
C TYR A 469 -20.88 -14.77 0.37
N SER A 470 -21.67 -13.75 0.68
CA SER A 470 -23.13 -13.79 0.57
C SER A 470 -23.64 -12.49 -0.06
N TRP A 471 -24.84 -12.52 -0.62
CA TRP A 471 -25.47 -11.36 -1.24
C TRP A 471 -26.34 -10.64 -0.23
N TYR A 472 -26.09 -9.36 -0.03
CA TYR A 472 -26.87 -8.50 0.83
C TYR A 472 -27.66 -7.52 -0.03
N ARG A 473 -28.89 -7.20 0.39
CA ARG A 473 -29.54 -5.98 -0.10
C ARG A 473 -28.61 -4.81 0.26
N PHE A 474 -28.33 -3.93 -0.69
CA PHE A 474 -27.29 -2.91 -0.53
C PHE A 474 -27.48 -2.09 0.76
N ALA A 475 -28.72 -1.64 1.04
CA ALA A 475 -29.06 -0.90 2.26
C ALA A 475 -28.91 -1.67 3.58
N ASP A 476 -28.90 -2.99 3.53
CA ASP A 476 -28.87 -3.86 4.71
C ASP A 476 -27.48 -4.48 4.93
N GLN A 477 -26.48 -4.02 4.18
CA GLN A 477 -25.09 -4.42 4.42
C GLN A 477 -24.57 -3.92 5.79
N PRO A 478 -23.64 -4.66 6.43
CA PRO A 478 -23.16 -4.30 7.77
C PRO A 478 -22.56 -2.90 7.88
N ALA A 479 -21.87 -2.42 6.84
CA ALA A 479 -21.29 -1.07 6.83
C ALA A 479 -22.35 0.02 6.99
N LEU A 480 -23.47 -0.06 6.25
CA LEU A 480 -24.53 0.95 6.30
C LEU A 480 -25.39 0.84 7.56
N LEU A 481 -25.60 -0.37 8.08
CA LEU A 481 -26.25 -0.57 9.37
C LEU A 481 -25.48 0.05 10.55
N ASN A 482 -24.17 0.27 10.38
CA ASN A 482 -23.29 0.86 11.39
C ASN A 482 -22.81 2.28 11.03
N ALA A 483 -23.46 2.94 10.06
CA ALA A 483 -23.05 4.25 9.54
C ALA A 483 -23.92 5.43 10.03
N ASP A 484 -24.68 5.25 11.12
CA ASP A 484 -25.59 6.29 11.66
C ASP A 484 -26.62 6.80 10.65
N LEU A 485 -27.17 5.86 9.86
CA LEU A 485 -28.21 6.14 8.87
C LEU A 485 -29.59 5.70 9.40
N THR A 486 -30.61 6.52 9.15
CA THR A 486 -32.00 6.14 9.41
C THR A 486 -32.48 5.12 8.37
N PRO A 487 -33.59 4.39 8.65
CA PRO A 487 -34.20 3.53 7.64
C PRO A 487 -34.52 4.25 6.33
N GLU A 488 -34.97 5.50 6.40
CA GLU A 488 -35.31 6.33 5.24
C GLU A 488 -34.08 6.71 4.42
N GLU A 489 -33.00 7.12 5.08
CA GLU A 489 -31.72 7.44 4.43
C GLU A 489 -31.13 6.21 3.73
N ARG A 490 -31.18 5.03 4.37
CA ARG A 490 -30.75 3.78 3.74
C ARG A 490 -31.64 3.40 2.56
N ALA A 491 -32.94 3.62 2.64
CA ALA A 491 -33.87 3.37 1.53
C ALA A 491 -33.60 4.30 0.34
N GLU A 492 -33.24 5.56 0.59
CA GLU A 492 -32.87 6.49 -0.48
C GLU A 492 -31.52 6.11 -1.12
N MET A 493 -30.53 5.72 -0.31
CA MET A 493 -29.28 5.17 -0.85
C MET A 493 -29.53 3.91 -1.70
N GLN A 494 -30.41 3.01 -1.25
CA GLN A 494 -30.82 1.84 -2.02
C GLN A 494 -31.33 2.24 -3.40
N ARG A 495 -32.23 3.23 -3.49
CA ARG A 495 -32.76 3.73 -4.75
C ARG A 495 -31.66 4.26 -5.67
N LYS A 496 -30.75 5.09 -5.15
CA LYS A 496 -29.60 5.63 -5.89
C LYS A 496 -28.70 4.51 -6.41
N VAL A 497 -28.46 3.46 -5.62
CA VAL A 497 -27.65 2.31 -6.05
C VAL A 497 -28.36 1.42 -7.07
N GLU A 498 -29.67 1.22 -6.96
CA GLU A 498 -30.42 0.51 -7.99
C GLU A 498 -30.37 1.23 -9.35
N MET A 499 -30.31 2.57 -9.34
CA MET A 499 -30.09 3.35 -10.56
C MET A 499 -28.70 3.07 -11.15
N ILE A 500 -27.65 3.07 -10.31
CA ILE A 500 -26.29 2.70 -10.72
C ILE A 500 -26.25 1.28 -11.30
N HIS A 501 -26.76 0.28 -10.60
CA HIS A 501 -26.68 -1.13 -11.03
C HIS A 501 -27.41 -1.40 -12.36
N ARG A 502 -28.43 -0.59 -12.69
CA ARG A 502 -29.16 -0.69 -13.96
C ARG A 502 -28.40 -0.07 -15.13
N SER A 503 -27.65 1.01 -14.88
CA SER A 503 -27.11 1.85 -15.95
C SER A 503 -25.60 1.70 -16.15
N TRP A 504 -24.85 1.36 -15.10
CA TRP A 504 -23.40 1.29 -15.11
C TRP A 504 -22.94 -0.16 -15.22
N THR A 505 -22.20 -0.46 -16.27
CA THR A 505 -21.72 -1.81 -16.62
C THR A 505 -20.21 -1.94 -16.42
N GLN A 506 -19.73 -3.17 -16.19
CA GLN A 506 -18.31 -3.46 -15.94
C GLN A 506 -17.36 -3.19 -17.12
N ASP A 507 -17.89 -2.90 -18.30
CA ASP A 507 -17.16 -2.58 -19.54
C ASP A 507 -17.25 -1.09 -19.93
N GLY A 508 -17.94 -0.27 -19.13
CA GLY A 508 -18.05 1.17 -19.33
C GLY A 508 -16.72 1.93 -19.18
N GLU A 509 -16.70 3.18 -19.64
CA GLU A 509 -15.54 4.07 -19.50
C GLU A 509 -15.80 5.10 -18.40
N TYR A 510 -15.22 4.86 -17.22
CA TYR A 510 -15.40 5.72 -16.05
C TYR A 510 -14.20 6.65 -15.84
N LEU A 511 -13.00 6.05 -15.79
CA LEU A 511 -11.72 6.76 -15.74
C LEU A 511 -11.13 6.86 -17.16
N PRO A 512 -10.39 7.94 -17.49
CA PRO A 512 -9.75 8.06 -18.79
C PRO A 512 -8.75 6.92 -18.99
N PRO A 513 -8.78 6.18 -20.12
CA PRO A 513 -7.92 5.02 -20.33
C PRO A 513 -6.43 5.41 -20.33
N PRO A 514 -5.52 4.46 -20.02
CA PRO A 514 -4.10 4.72 -20.16
C PRO A 514 -3.76 4.93 -21.64
N THR A 515 -2.73 5.74 -21.92
CA THR A 515 -2.28 6.00 -23.30
C THR A 515 -1.15 5.06 -23.74
N ARG A 516 -0.73 4.15 -22.87
CA ARG A 516 0.25 3.10 -23.15
C ARG A 516 0.15 1.96 -22.15
N GLY A 517 0.85 0.86 -22.44
CA GLY A 517 0.88 -0.31 -21.58
C GLY A 517 -0.41 -1.12 -21.67
N GLU A 518 -0.39 -2.30 -21.05
CA GLU A 518 -1.56 -3.17 -20.92
C GLU A 518 -2.13 -3.04 -19.52
N LEU A 519 -3.44 -3.25 -19.36
CA LEU A 519 -4.07 -3.19 -18.04
C LEU A 519 -3.86 -4.49 -17.28
N ALA A 520 -3.58 -4.40 -15.98
CA ALA A 520 -3.55 -5.53 -15.08
C ALA A 520 -4.98 -6.05 -14.89
N ASP A 521 -5.11 -7.37 -14.73
CA ASP A 521 -6.39 -8.02 -14.42
C ASP A 521 -6.57 -8.17 -12.91
N LEU A 522 -7.80 -8.02 -12.44
CA LEU A 522 -8.21 -8.60 -11.17
C LEU A 522 -8.11 -10.13 -11.24
N ASP A 523 -7.94 -10.78 -10.10
CA ASP A 523 -8.13 -12.22 -10.01
C ASP A 523 -9.54 -12.57 -10.52
N PRO A 524 -9.68 -13.38 -11.59
CA PRO A 524 -10.98 -13.69 -12.19
C PRO A 524 -11.98 -14.30 -11.20
N ALA A 525 -11.50 -14.95 -10.14
CA ALA A 525 -12.37 -15.52 -9.09
C ALA A 525 -13.12 -14.45 -8.28
N LEU A 526 -12.68 -13.18 -8.34
CA LEU A 526 -13.34 -12.05 -7.70
C LEU A 526 -14.47 -11.44 -8.54
N LEU A 527 -14.54 -11.78 -9.83
CA LEU A 527 -15.58 -11.34 -10.74
C LEU A 527 -16.79 -12.28 -10.63
N VAL A 528 -17.80 -11.85 -9.90
CA VAL A 528 -18.97 -12.68 -9.56
C VAL A 528 -20.19 -12.27 -10.36
N THR A 529 -21.04 -13.24 -10.66
CA THR A 529 -22.34 -13.00 -11.31
C THR A 529 -23.43 -12.90 -10.24
N PRO A 530 -24.24 -11.83 -10.22
CA PRO A 530 -25.43 -11.77 -9.37
C PRO A 530 -26.37 -12.95 -9.58
N PRO A 531 -26.89 -13.59 -8.52
CA PRO A 531 -27.95 -14.58 -8.63
C PRO A 531 -29.20 -13.98 -9.27
N GLN A 532 -30.02 -14.85 -9.87
CA GLN A 532 -31.26 -14.43 -10.49
C GLN A 532 -32.15 -13.64 -9.50
N GLY A 533 -32.58 -12.45 -9.90
CA GLY A 533 -33.40 -11.56 -9.09
C GLY A 533 -32.62 -10.65 -8.13
N LEU A 534 -31.28 -10.80 -8.06
CA LEU A 534 -30.38 -9.97 -7.24
C LEU A 534 -29.44 -9.11 -8.09
N GLU A 535 -29.70 -8.96 -9.39
CA GLU A 535 -28.87 -8.20 -10.32
C GLU A 535 -28.79 -6.70 -9.97
N ILE A 536 -29.81 -6.18 -9.28
CA ILE A 536 -30.00 -4.75 -9.04
C ILE A 536 -30.27 -4.53 -7.56
N GLY A 537 -29.49 -3.64 -6.93
CA GLY A 537 -29.66 -3.27 -5.53
C GLY A 537 -29.12 -4.28 -4.52
N PHE A 538 -28.37 -5.28 -4.95
CA PHE A 538 -27.69 -6.25 -4.08
C PHE A 538 -26.19 -6.27 -4.36
N VAL A 539 -25.41 -6.58 -3.34
CA VAL A 539 -23.95 -6.60 -3.40
C VAL A 539 -23.38 -7.86 -2.74
N PRO A 540 -22.28 -8.43 -3.28
CA PRO A 540 -21.58 -9.55 -2.66
C PRO A 540 -20.67 -9.06 -1.53
N ILE A 541 -20.76 -9.68 -0.34
CA ILE A 541 -19.95 -9.33 0.82
C ILE A 541 -19.28 -10.58 1.37
N ALA A 542 -17.96 -10.53 1.53
CA ALA A 542 -17.19 -11.59 2.14
C ALA A 542 -17.50 -11.72 3.63
N THR A 543 -17.78 -12.95 4.07
CA THR A 543 -18.04 -13.30 5.48
C THR A 543 -16.91 -14.14 6.06
N ARG A 544 -16.11 -14.81 5.21
CA ARG A 544 -14.95 -15.58 5.62
C ARG A 544 -13.88 -15.62 4.52
N GLN A 545 -12.61 -15.62 4.90
CA GLN A 545 -11.51 -15.92 4.00
C GLN A 545 -10.48 -16.78 4.73
N GLU A 546 -10.12 -17.93 4.17
CA GLU A 546 -9.20 -18.88 4.80
C GLU A 546 -8.29 -19.56 3.78
N ARG A 547 -7.20 -20.19 4.21
CA ARG A 547 -6.37 -20.99 3.30
C ARG A 547 -7.20 -22.15 2.74
N ALA A 548 -7.08 -22.42 1.44
CA ALA A 548 -7.66 -23.64 0.87
C ALA A 548 -7.09 -24.88 1.57
N ALA A 549 -7.94 -25.88 1.84
CA ALA A 549 -7.44 -27.17 2.29
C ALA A 549 -6.47 -27.72 1.24
N SER A 550 -5.31 -28.23 1.66
CA SER A 550 -4.42 -28.95 0.75
C SER A 550 -5.16 -30.16 0.19
N GLU A 551 -5.20 -30.31 -1.13
CA GLU A 551 -5.52 -31.61 -1.74
C GLU A 551 -4.46 -32.60 -1.24
N GLU A 552 -4.85 -33.57 -0.42
CA GLU A 552 -3.98 -34.66 0.07
C GLU A 552 -3.57 -35.61 -1.05
#